data_AF-A0A2E0W6D8-F1
#
_entry.id   AF-A0A2E0W6D8-F1
#
_cell.length_a   1.000
_cell.length_b   1.000
_cell.length_c   1.000
_cell.angle_alpha   90.00
_cell.angle_beta   90.00
_cell.angle_gamma   90.00
#
_symmetry.space_group_name_H-M   'P 1'
#
loop_
_entity.id
_entity.type
_entity.pdbx_description
1 polymer ?
#
loop_
_entity_poly.entity_id
_entity_poly.type
_entity_poly.pdbx_seq_one_letter_code
_entity_poly.pdbx_strand_id
1 'polypeptide(L)'
;MIDSNFNHSPLKINFYLSSKGSINNPERQIFCYIRGLGKKQVIINTYEKINPDFWDSDNKKAKTRGKNKFAQADLLNNYLHELEKKIRKFYTIFITENGNATSEEIRSAIKEKFTRKESEFDLNSLSFFDALDFFILLKKDVNAAKFKQLRSNLNEFEKSRKIKIKFSSFDKMFYDIFIKWMHDEKNILIQL
;
A
#
# COMPACT_ATOMS: atom_id res chain seq x y z
N MET A 1 22.94 37.73 7.31
CA MET A 1 22.41 37.48 5.95
C MET A 1 20.99 37.03 6.12
N ILE A 2 20.04 37.87 5.71
CA ILE A 2 18.61 37.59 5.81
C ILE A 2 18.27 36.89 4.49
N ASP A 3 18.01 35.58 4.55
CA ASP A 3 17.55 34.85 3.37
C ASP A 3 16.19 35.42 2.96
N SER A 4 16.24 36.13 1.84
CA SER A 4 15.15 36.81 1.17
C SER A 4 13.98 35.87 0.88
N ASN A 5 12.80 36.26 1.38
CA ASN A 5 11.45 35.93 0.87
C ASN A 5 11.39 34.78 -0.12
N PHE A 6 11.30 33.56 0.41
CA PHE A 6 11.11 32.34 -0.38
C PHE A 6 9.70 32.34 -0.98
N ASN A 7 9.58 32.84 -2.20
CA ASN A 7 8.37 32.72 -2.99
C ASN A 7 8.23 31.23 -3.38
N HIS A 8 7.36 30.49 -2.69
CA HIS A 8 7.17 29.06 -2.92
C HIS A 8 6.76 28.82 -4.38
N SER A 9 7.70 28.41 -5.23
CA SER A 9 7.39 27.97 -6.58
C SER A 9 6.40 26.81 -6.50
N PRO A 10 5.41 26.74 -7.41
CA PRO A 10 4.41 25.70 -7.37
C PRO A 10 5.08 24.32 -7.44
N LEU A 11 4.70 23.45 -6.51
CA LEU A 11 5.22 22.10 -6.39
C LEU A 11 5.01 21.35 -7.72
N LYS A 12 6.09 20.85 -8.32
CA LYS A 12 6.05 20.06 -9.55
C LYS A 12 6.27 18.59 -9.21
N ILE A 13 5.21 17.80 -9.31
CA ILE A 13 5.23 16.34 -9.08
C ILE A 13 5.18 15.64 -10.45
N ASN A 14 6.06 14.67 -10.68
CA ASN A 14 6.06 13.84 -11.88
C ASN A 14 6.46 12.40 -11.55
N PHE A 15 5.99 11.46 -12.36
CA PHE A 15 6.30 10.04 -12.21
C PHE A 15 7.27 9.58 -13.29
N TYR A 16 8.30 8.83 -12.92
CA TYR A 16 9.30 8.31 -13.85
C TYR A 16 9.64 6.86 -13.55
N LEU A 17 9.92 6.09 -14.59
CA LEU A 17 10.43 4.73 -14.46
C LEU A 17 11.90 4.72 -14.03
N SER A 18 12.30 3.70 -13.28
CA SER A 18 13.70 3.40 -12.98
C SER A 18 14.50 3.19 -14.28
N SER A 19 15.79 3.52 -14.25
CA SER A 19 16.69 3.26 -15.38
C SER A 19 17.04 1.77 -15.51
N LYS A 20 16.95 1.02 -14.41
CA LYS A 20 17.28 -0.41 -14.34
C LYS A 20 16.00 -1.27 -14.31
N GLY A 21 15.93 -2.25 -15.20
CA GLY A 21 15.04 -3.41 -15.14
C GLY A 21 15.89 -4.69 -15.20
N SER A 22 15.30 -5.84 -14.88
CA SER A 22 15.98 -7.13 -15.06
C SER A 22 15.78 -7.61 -16.49
N ILE A 23 16.75 -8.32 -17.06
CA ILE A 23 16.60 -8.99 -18.37
C ILE A 23 15.41 -9.98 -18.33
N ASN A 24 15.15 -10.59 -17.16
CA ASN A 24 14.11 -11.60 -16.97
C ASN A 24 12.76 -11.01 -16.52
N ASN A 25 12.73 -9.76 -16.06
CA ASN A 25 11.50 -9.03 -15.76
C ASN A 25 11.66 -7.58 -16.25
N PRO A 26 11.05 -7.22 -17.40
CA PRO A 26 11.21 -5.90 -18.02
C PRO A 26 10.48 -4.80 -17.24
N GLU A 27 9.68 -5.14 -16.23
CA GLU A 27 9.01 -4.16 -15.40
C GLU A 27 10.00 -3.24 -14.67
N ARG A 28 9.64 -1.97 -14.64
CA ARG A 28 10.44 -0.92 -14.02
C ARG A 28 9.67 -0.28 -12.88
N GLN A 29 10.39 0.08 -11.83
CA GLN A 29 9.84 0.75 -10.66
C GLN A 29 9.40 2.16 -11.04
N ILE A 30 8.20 2.55 -10.66
CA ILE A 30 7.73 3.93 -10.78
C ILE A 30 8.21 4.70 -9.54
N PHE A 31 8.77 5.89 -9.79
CA PHE A 31 9.24 6.81 -8.76
C PHE A 31 8.50 8.14 -8.90
N CYS A 32 8.09 8.70 -7.76
CA CYS A 32 7.50 10.02 -7.66
C CYS A 32 8.60 11.06 -7.39
N TYR A 33 8.76 12.00 -8.30
CA TYR A 33 9.74 13.09 -8.22
C TYR A 33 9.04 14.40 -7.89
N ILE A 34 9.43 15.00 -6.77
CA ILE A 34 8.87 16.24 -6.27
C ILE A 34 9.93 17.34 -6.38
N ARG A 35 9.63 18.38 -7.16
CA ARG A 35 10.49 19.55 -7.42
C ARG A 35 9.78 20.83 -6.99
N GLY A 36 10.55 21.92 -6.88
CA GLY A 36 10.05 23.22 -6.40
C GLY A 36 10.38 23.53 -4.94
N LEU A 37 11.16 22.68 -4.26
CA LEU A 37 11.61 22.83 -2.87
C LEU A 37 13.11 23.22 -2.80
N GLY A 38 13.53 24.14 -3.68
CA GLY A 38 14.93 24.53 -3.85
C GLY A 38 15.74 23.66 -4.82
N LYS A 39 17.05 23.51 -4.58
CA LYS A 39 18.00 22.84 -5.51
C LYS A 39 17.86 21.31 -5.56
N LYS A 40 17.37 20.69 -4.49
CA LYS A 40 17.25 19.22 -4.37
C LYS A 40 15.81 18.78 -4.57
N GLN A 41 15.61 17.74 -5.37
CA GLN A 41 14.32 17.08 -5.50
C GLN A 41 14.13 16.00 -4.43
N VAL A 42 12.88 15.74 -4.06
CA VAL A 42 12.51 14.57 -3.26
C VAL A 42 12.10 13.45 -4.22
N ILE A 43 12.59 12.24 -3.96
CA ILE A 43 12.25 11.05 -4.71
C ILE A 43 11.59 10.08 -3.73
N ILE A 44 10.39 9.63 -4.08
CA ILE A 44 9.62 8.63 -3.31
C ILE A 44 9.44 7.40 -4.19
N ASN A 45 9.69 6.22 -3.62
CA ASN A 45 9.36 4.96 -4.26
C ASN A 45 7.85 4.75 -4.16
N THR A 46 7.16 4.57 -5.30
CA THR A 46 5.72 4.29 -5.28
C THR A 46 5.40 2.82 -5.03
N TYR A 47 6.40 1.93 -5.09
CA TYR A 47 6.29 0.46 -5.04
C TYR A 47 5.51 -0.17 -6.20
N GLU A 48 4.94 0.66 -7.08
CA GLU A 48 4.28 0.22 -8.31
C GLU A 48 5.29 -0.03 -9.43
N LYS A 49 5.07 -1.08 -10.21
CA LYS A 49 5.92 -1.42 -11.35
C LYS A 49 5.08 -1.49 -12.61
N ILE A 50 5.71 -1.21 -13.73
CA ILE A 50 5.07 -1.34 -15.05
C ILE A 50 6.12 -1.66 -16.11
N ASN A 51 5.74 -2.46 -17.10
CA ASN A 51 6.54 -2.60 -18.31
C ASN A 51 6.60 -1.25 -19.06
N PRO A 52 7.80 -0.77 -19.46
CA PRO A 52 7.97 0.46 -20.24
C PRO A 52 7.08 0.58 -21.48
N ASP A 53 6.75 -0.53 -22.14
CA ASP A 53 5.92 -0.53 -23.34
C ASP A 53 4.50 0.01 -23.07
N PHE A 54 4.03 -0.19 -21.84
CA PHE A 54 2.73 0.24 -21.34
C PHE A 54 2.77 1.63 -20.69
N TRP A 55 3.94 2.26 -20.59
CA TRP A 55 4.11 3.59 -20.01
C TRP A 55 4.11 4.66 -21.10
N ASP A 56 3.37 5.73 -20.87
CA ASP A 56 3.39 6.95 -21.66
C ASP A 56 4.41 7.90 -21.03
N SER A 57 5.59 7.96 -21.65
CA SER A 57 6.70 8.79 -21.17
C SER A 57 6.42 10.29 -21.29
N ASP A 58 5.52 10.74 -22.16
CA ASP A 58 5.23 12.17 -22.31
C ASP A 58 4.24 12.61 -21.25
N ASN A 59 3.19 11.81 -21.05
CA ASN A 59 2.14 12.09 -20.08
C ASN A 59 2.42 11.54 -18.67
N LYS A 60 3.54 10.83 -18.48
CA LYS A 60 3.99 10.24 -17.19
C LYS A 60 2.92 9.37 -16.52
N LYS A 61 2.25 8.51 -17.32
CA LYS A 61 1.13 7.66 -16.87
C LYS A 61 1.07 6.34 -17.64
N ALA A 62 0.29 5.38 -17.17
CA ALA A 62 0.01 4.16 -17.92
C ALA A 62 -0.90 4.43 -19.12
N LYS A 63 -0.63 3.78 -20.25
CA LYS A 63 -1.41 3.87 -21.49
C LYS A 63 -2.78 3.21 -21.30
N THR A 64 -3.85 3.98 -21.50
CA THR A 64 -5.25 3.52 -21.35
C THR A 64 -5.89 3.09 -22.68
N ARG A 65 -5.24 3.36 -23.81
CA ARG A 65 -5.75 3.11 -25.17
C ARG A 65 -4.64 2.60 -26.08
N GLY A 66 -5.03 2.01 -27.22
CA GLY A 66 -4.11 1.52 -28.25
C GLY A 66 -3.60 0.10 -28.00
N LYS A 67 -2.68 -0.36 -28.87
CA LYS A 67 -2.15 -1.74 -28.84
C LYS A 67 -1.35 -2.05 -27.57
N ASN A 68 -0.75 -1.05 -26.94
CA ASN A 68 0.01 -1.18 -25.71
C ASN A 68 -0.77 -0.68 -24.48
N LYS A 69 -2.09 -0.90 -24.46
CA LYS A 69 -2.91 -0.59 -23.29
C LYS A 69 -2.52 -1.50 -22.13
N PHE A 70 -2.28 -0.91 -20.96
CA PHE A 70 -2.15 -1.70 -19.73
C PHE A 70 -3.53 -2.12 -19.23
N ALA A 71 -3.72 -3.39 -18.91
CA ALA A 71 -5.00 -3.90 -18.42
C ALA A 71 -5.49 -3.17 -17.16
N GLN A 72 -4.56 -2.83 -16.26
CA GLN A 72 -4.84 -2.13 -15.01
C GLN A 72 -4.49 -0.62 -15.07
N ALA A 73 -4.46 -0.03 -16.27
CA ALA A 73 -4.08 1.37 -16.48
C ALA A 73 -4.86 2.33 -15.59
N ASP A 74 -6.18 2.15 -15.51
CA ASP A 74 -7.06 3.05 -14.77
C ASP A 74 -6.80 2.98 -13.26
N LEU A 75 -6.58 1.77 -12.72
CA LEU A 75 -6.24 1.57 -11.31
C LEU A 75 -4.91 2.23 -10.96
N LEU A 76 -3.87 1.97 -11.77
CA LEU A 76 -2.54 2.54 -11.55
C LEU A 76 -2.56 4.07 -11.69
N ASN A 77 -3.20 4.60 -12.72
CA ASN A 77 -3.28 6.05 -12.93
C ASN A 77 -4.06 6.74 -11.81
N ASN A 78 -5.16 6.15 -11.35
CA ASN A 78 -5.91 6.67 -10.20
C ASN A 78 -5.06 6.66 -8.94
N TYR A 79 -4.30 5.59 -8.68
CA TYR A 79 -3.37 5.54 -7.56
C TYR A 79 -2.32 6.66 -7.61
N LEU A 80 -1.65 6.84 -8.76
CA LEU A 80 -0.63 7.88 -8.93
C LEU A 80 -1.23 9.30 -8.76
N HIS A 81 -2.44 9.52 -9.29
CA HIS A 81 -3.17 10.77 -9.12
C HIS A 81 -3.53 11.06 -7.66
N GLU A 82 -4.03 10.06 -6.94
CA GLU A 82 -4.34 10.20 -5.52
C GLU A 82 -3.09 10.41 -4.67
N LEU A 83 -1.97 9.77 -5.02
CA LEU A 83 -0.67 10.03 -4.39
C LEU A 83 -0.23 11.48 -4.61
N GLU A 84 -0.33 11.98 -5.84
CA GLU A 84 -0.03 13.39 -6.16
C GLU A 84 -0.90 14.35 -5.33
N LYS A 85 -2.22 14.14 -5.31
CA LYS A 85 -3.15 14.95 -4.51
C LYS A 85 -2.80 14.95 -3.02
N LYS A 86 -2.48 13.78 -2.46
CA LYS A 86 -2.10 13.65 -1.04
C LYS A 86 -0.84 14.44 -0.74
N ILE A 87 0.18 14.37 -1.60
CA ILE A 87 1.42 15.12 -1.44
C ILE A 87 1.14 16.63 -1.51
N ARG A 88 0.36 17.08 -2.48
CA ARG A 88 -0.01 18.51 -2.61
C ARG A 88 -0.77 19.01 -1.39
N LYS A 89 -1.78 18.26 -0.95
CA LYS A 89 -2.57 18.59 0.24
C LYS A 89 -1.69 18.67 1.49
N PHE A 90 -0.83 17.69 1.69
CA PHE A 90 0.12 17.68 2.82
C PHE A 90 1.05 18.90 2.76
N TYR A 91 1.64 19.17 1.59
CA TYR A 91 2.51 20.33 1.39
C TYR A 91 1.79 21.64 1.75
N THR A 92 0.58 21.86 1.24
CA THR A 92 -0.21 23.06 1.54
C THR A 92 -0.48 23.20 3.04
N ILE A 93 -0.92 22.14 3.71
CA ILE A 93 -1.16 22.15 5.16
C ILE A 93 0.13 22.48 5.91
N PHE A 94 1.23 21.79 5.56
CA PHE A 94 2.51 21.94 6.24
C PHE A 94 3.06 23.37 6.15
N ILE A 95 3.02 24.01 4.97
CA ILE A 95 3.50 25.40 4.83
C ILE A 95 2.56 26.41 5.50
N THR A 96 1.25 26.12 5.58
CA THR A 96 0.30 26.99 6.29
C THR A 96 0.51 26.92 7.80
N GLU A 97 0.76 25.73 8.34
CA GLU A 97 1.02 25.53 9.77
C GLU A 97 2.44 25.96 10.17
N ASN A 98 3.41 25.84 9.25
CA ASN A 98 4.83 26.11 9.50
C ASN A 98 5.33 27.19 8.54
N GLY A 99 4.78 28.40 8.63
CA GLY A 99 5.02 29.51 7.70
C GLY A 99 6.49 29.92 7.49
N ASN A 100 7.40 29.50 8.38
CA ASN A 100 8.85 29.75 8.29
C ASN A 100 9.68 28.49 7.98
N ALA A 101 9.05 27.38 7.59
CA ALA A 101 9.75 26.13 7.33
C ALA A 101 10.73 26.27 6.15
N THR A 102 11.95 25.84 6.38
CA THR A 102 13.00 25.76 5.37
C THR A 102 12.68 24.70 4.33
N SER A 103 13.28 24.84 3.14
CA SER A 103 13.20 23.83 2.10
C SER A 103 13.71 22.44 2.55
N GLU A 104 14.61 22.35 3.52
CA GLU A 104 15.07 21.04 4.04
C GLU A 104 14.04 20.41 4.99
N GLU A 105 13.40 21.20 5.84
CA GLU A 105 12.33 20.73 6.74
C GLU A 105 11.13 20.20 5.95
N ILE A 106 10.69 20.93 4.91
CA ILE A 106 9.61 20.48 4.04
C ILE A 106 9.98 19.17 3.35
N ARG A 107 11.22 19.05 2.85
CA ARG A 107 11.70 17.83 2.18
C ARG A 107 11.74 16.65 3.14
N SER A 108 12.22 16.86 4.35
CA SER A 108 12.26 15.84 5.40
C SER A 108 10.87 15.38 5.79
N ALA A 109 9.94 16.31 6.02
CA ALA A 109 8.55 16.00 6.38
C ALA A 109 7.83 15.21 5.27
N ILE A 110 8.01 15.59 4.00
CA ILE A 110 7.46 14.84 2.86
C ILE A 110 8.08 13.44 2.79
N LYS A 111 9.41 13.32 2.92
CA LYS A 111 10.07 12.00 2.90
C LYS A 111 9.57 11.12 4.04
N GLU A 112 9.49 11.64 5.25
CA GLU A 112 9.01 10.90 6.41
C GLU A 112 7.56 10.43 6.23
N LYS A 113 6.70 11.29 5.70
CA LYS A 113 5.27 11.00 5.54
C LYS A 113 4.97 10.00 4.41
N PHE A 114 5.74 10.05 3.32
CA PHE A 114 5.40 9.34 2.08
C PHE A 114 6.41 8.28 1.65
N THR A 115 7.60 8.22 2.26
CA THR A 115 8.45 7.05 2.11
C THR A 115 7.88 5.95 2.97
N ARG A 116 7.34 4.90 2.34
CA ARG A 116 6.89 3.71 3.07
C ARG A 116 8.10 3.19 3.86
N LYS A 117 8.01 3.16 5.19
CA LYS A 117 8.97 2.41 5.98
C LYS A 117 8.78 0.95 5.55
N GLU A 118 9.85 0.26 5.18
CA GLU A 118 9.81 -1.16 4.76
C GLU A 118 9.15 -2.08 5.80
N SER A 119 8.85 -1.58 7.00
CA SER A 119 8.20 -2.29 8.10
C SER A 119 6.68 -2.33 8.08
N GLU A 120 5.95 -1.70 7.15
CA GLU A 120 4.49 -1.55 7.30
C GLU A 120 3.59 -2.34 6.34
N PHE A 121 4.10 -3.10 5.35
CA PHE A 121 3.26 -4.06 4.62
C PHE A 121 4.12 -4.97 3.73
N ASP A 122 4.68 -6.02 4.31
CA ASP A 122 5.19 -7.15 3.54
C ASP A 122 4.05 -8.18 3.44
N LEU A 123 3.58 -8.43 2.21
CA LEU A 123 2.57 -9.47 1.95
C LEU A 123 3.09 -10.86 2.37
N ASN A 124 4.42 -11.05 2.42
CA ASN A 124 5.05 -12.28 2.89
C ASN A 124 5.19 -12.33 4.43
N SER A 125 5.05 -11.21 5.13
CA SER A 125 5.05 -11.14 6.60
C SER A 125 3.63 -11.10 7.18
N LEU A 126 2.61 -11.03 6.34
CA LEU A 126 1.23 -10.88 6.77
C LEU A 126 0.77 -12.15 7.49
N SER A 127 0.33 -12.02 8.74
CA SER A 127 -0.22 -13.17 9.44
C SER A 127 -1.55 -13.59 8.79
N PHE A 128 -1.96 -14.84 9.01
CA PHE A 128 -3.25 -15.30 8.53
C PHE A 128 -4.40 -14.41 9.05
N PHE A 129 -4.33 -13.97 10.31
CA PHE A 129 -5.36 -13.11 10.92
C PHE A 129 -5.40 -11.71 10.31
N ASP A 130 -4.24 -11.14 9.98
CA ASP A 130 -4.18 -9.85 9.29
C ASP A 130 -4.86 -9.95 7.91
N ALA A 131 -4.59 -11.03 7.16
CA ALA A 131 -5.24 -11.26 5.86
C ALA A 131 -6.75 -11.43 5.99
N LEU A 132 -7.19 -12.16 7.02
CA LEU A 132 -8.60 -12.36 7.31
C LEU A 132 -9.28 -11.03 7.67
N ASP A 133 -8.63 -10.17 8.44
CA ASP A 133 -9.13 -8.83 8.77
C ASP A 133 -9.25 -7.93 7.54
N PHE A 134 -8.25 -7.94 6.66
CA PHE A 134 -8.33 -7.23 5.38
C PHE A 134 -9.47 -7.77 4.50
N PHE A 135 -9.64 -9.08 4.44
CA PHE A 135 -10.73 -9.70 3.68
C PHE A 135 -12.11 -9.28 4.22
N ILE A 136 -12.29 -9.28 5.55
CA ILE A 136 -13.53 -8.85 6.20
C ILE A 136 -13.80 -7.37 5.91
N LEU A 137 -12.78 -6.52 5.96
CA LEU A 137 -12.90 -5.09 5.67
C LEU A 137 -13.36 -4.81 4.23
N LEU A 138 -12.85 -5.59 3.26
CA LEU A 138 -13.19 -5.45 1.85
C LEU A 138 -14.60 -5.97 1.52
N LYS A 139 -15.10 -6.96 2.27
CA LYS A 139 -16.47 -7.48 2.11
C LYS A 139 -17.48 -6.55 2.80
N LYS A 140 -18.07 -5.62 2.03
CA LYS A 140 -19.16 -4.72 2.48
C LYS A 140 -20.54 -5.37 2.68
N ASP A 141 -20.60 -6.70 2.84
CA ASP A 141 -21.84 -7.47 2.69
C ASP A 141 -22.27 -8.21 3.98
N VAL A 142 -23.50 -8.71 4.01
CA VAL A 142 -24.21 -9.30 5.17
C VAL A 142 -23.43 -10.45 5.87
N ASN A 143 -22.46 -11.06 5.18
CA ASN A 143 -21.64 -12.16 5.70
C ASN A 143 -20.43 -11.72 6.54
N ALA A 144 -20.14 -10.43 6.68
CA ALA A 144 -19.01 -9.96 7.50
C ALA A 144 -19.08 -10.44 8.97
N ALA A 145 -20.29 -10.59 9.53
CA ALA A 145 -20.49 -11.12 10.87
C ALA A 145 -20.01 -12.58 11.02
N LYS A 146 -20.27 -13.43 10.03
CA LYS A 146 -19.83 -14.84 10.03
C LYS A 146 -18.31 -14.95 9.99
N PHE A 147 -17.65 -14.12 9.18
CA PHE A 147 -16.20 -14.11 9.12
C PHE A 147 -15.55 -13.56 10.39
N LYS A 148 -16.16 -12.56 11.04
CA LYS A 148 -15.72 -12.10 12.37
C LYS A 148 -15.87 -13.20 13.43
N GLN A 149 -16.95 -13.97 13.38
CA GLN A 149 -17.16 -15.09 14.28
C GLN A 149 -16.13 -16.21 14.03
N LEU A 150 -15.88 -16.56 12.77
CA LEU A 150 -14.82 -17.51 12.40
C LEU A 150 -13.45 -17.06 12.90
N ARG A 151 -13.10 -15.77 12.73
CA ARG A 151 -11.86 -15.18 13.24
C ARG A 151 -11.74 -15.36 14.76
N SER A 152 -12.82 -15.08 15.50
CA SER A 152 -12.84 -15.26 16.96
C SER A 152 -12.58 -16.72 17.34
N ASN A 153 -13.28 -17.65 16.69
CA ASN A 153 -13.14 -19.08 16.97
C ASN A 153 -11.72 -19.60 16.65
N LEU A 154 -11.13 -19.17 15.54
CA LEU A 154 -9.76 -19.55 15.16
C LEU A 154 -8.74 -19.00 16.17
N ASN A 155 -8.92 -17.77 16.66
CA ASN A 155 -8.05 -17.17 17.67
C ASN A 155 -8.17 -17.88 19.03
N GLU A 156 -9.37 -18.28 19.42
CA GLU A 156 -9.59 -19.07 20.63
C GLU A 156 -8.98 -20.47 20.53
N PHE A 157 -9.10 -21.11 19.36
CA PHE A 157 -8.48 -22.39 19.07
C PHE A 157 -6.94 -22.35 19.10
N GLU A 158 -6.34 -21.31 18.50
CA GLU A 158 -4.89 -21.05 18.56
C GLU A 158 -4.41 -20.98 20.02
N LYS A 159 -5.17 -20.29 20.88
CA LYS A 159 -4.86 -20.16 22.32
C LYS A 159 -5.06 -21.47 23.09
N SER A 160 -6.16 -22.19 22.85
CA SER A 160 -6.48 -23.42 23.60
C SER A 160 -5.52 -24.56 23.25
N ARG A 161 -5.08 -24.64 21.99
CA ARG A 161 -4.15 -25.66 21.50
C ARG A 161 -2.69 -25.23 21.53
N LYS A 162 -2.40 -23.96 21.84
CA LYS A 162 -1.05 -23.37 21.82
C LYS A 162 -0.33 -23.60 20.48
N ILE A 163 -1.09 -23.59 19.39
CA ILE A 163 -0.56 -23.74 18.02
C ILE A 163 -0.62 -22.40 17.30
N LYS A 164 0.38 -22.09 16.49
CA LYS A 164 0.34 -20.88 15.66
C LYS A 164 -0.35 -21.16 14.32
N ILE A 165 -1.47 -20.51 14.05
CA ILE A 165 -2.21 -20.66 12.78
C ILE A 165 -1.48 -19.88 11.68
N LYS A 166 -1.15 -20.57 10.60
CA LYS A 166 -0.55 -20.01 9.37
C LYS A 166 -1.34 -20.50 8.17
N PHE A 167 -1.10 -19.91 7.00
CA PHE A 167 -1.70 -20.40 5.75
C PHE A 167 -1.42 -21.87 5.49
N SER A 168 -0.19 -22.33 5.76
CA SER A 168 0.20 -23.74 5.61
C SER A 168 -0.43 -24.67 6.64
N SER A 169 -1.09 -24.15 7.68
CA SER A 169 -1.76 -24.95 8.70
C SER A 169 -3.10 -25.49 8.23
N PHE A 170 -3.70 -24.96 7.14
CA PHE A 170 -5.02 -25.37 6.67
C PHE A 170 -4.93 -26.63 5.79
N ASP A 171 -4.72 -27.78 6.43
CA ASP A 171 -4.83 -29.09 5.81
C ASP A 171 -6.04 -29.87 6.38
N LYS A 172 -6.22 -31.11 5.90
CA LYS A 172 -7.31 -31.98 6.35
C LYS A 172 -7.23 -32.26 7.86
N MET A 173 -6.01 -32.44 8.39
CA MET A 173 -5.80 -32.74 9.80
C MET A 173 -6.21 -31.56 10.69
N PHE A 174 -5.83 -30.34 10.31
CA PHE A 174 -6.28 -29.12 10.98
C PHE A 174 -7.80 -29.01 10.98
N TYR A 175 -8.44 -29.25 9.83
CA TYR A 175 -9.91 -29.22 9.72
C TYR A 175 -10.56 -30.20 10.71
N ASP A 176 -10.12 -31.47 10.72
CA ASP A 176 -10.68 -32.50 11.59
C ASP A 176 -10.53 -32.13 13.08
N ILE A 177 -9.36 -31.63 13.48
CA ILE A 177 -9.09 -31.23 14.87
C ILE A 177 -9.90 -29.97 15.25
N PHE A 178 -9.99 -29.00 14.34
CA PHE A 178 -10.72 -27.76 14.58
C PHE A 178 -12.23 -27.99 14.70
N ILE A 179 -12.82 -28.81 13.83
CA ILE A 179 -14.24 -29.17 13.89
C ILE A 179 -14.55 -29.96 15.16
N LYS A 180 -13.69 -30.92 15.53
CA LYS A 180 -13.83 -31.63 16.80
C LYS A 180 -13.80 -30.67 17.99
N TRP A 181 -12.87 -29.72 18.01
CA TRP A 181 -12.81 -28.69 19.05
C TRP A 181 -14.06 -27.80 19.09
N MET A 182 -14.57 -27.38 17.93
CA MET A 182 -15.80 -26.59 17.81
C MET A 182 -17.02 -27.32 18.40
N HIS A 183 -17.09 -28.64 18.21
CA HIS A 183 -18.16 -29.48 18.74
C HIS A 183 -17.99 -29.70 20.25
N ASP A 184 -16.81 -30.15 20.68
CA ASP A 184 -16.59 -30.65 22.04
C ASP A 184 -16.42 -29.52 23.08
N GLU A 185 -15.80 -28.39 22.71
CA GLU A 185 -15.44 -27.33 23.66
C GLU A 185 -16.28 -26.06 23.48
N LYS A 186 -16.73 -25.77 22.25
CA LYS A 186 -17.59 -24.60 21.96
C LYS A 186 -19.08 -24.94 21.96
N ASN A 187 -19.44 -26.22 21.95
CA ASN A 187 -20.82 -26.72 21.85
C ASN A 187 -21.59 -26.08 20.68
N ILE A 188 -20.89 -25.81 19.57
CA ILE A 188 -21.48 -25.26 18.35
C ILE A 188 -21.76 -26.44 17.42
N LEU A 189 -23.04 -26.74 17.20
CA LEU A 189 -23.49 -27.68 16.17
C LEU A 189 -23.25 -27.06 14.79
N ILE A 190 -22.15 -27.44 14.15
CA ILE A 190 -21.95 -27.18 12.72
C ILE A 190 -22.75 -28.25 11.97
N GLN A 191 -24.00 -27.93 11.59
CA GLN A 191 -24.69 -28.70 10.55
C GLN A 191 -24.01 -28.37 9.22
N LEU A 192 -23.41 -29.38 8.59
CA LEU A 192 -22.92 -29.31 7.21
C LEU A 192 -24.10 -29.26 6.23
#